data_AF-A0A831PPW7-F1
#
_entry.id   AF-A0A831PPW7-F1
#
_cell.length_a   1.000
_cell.length_b   1.000
_cell.length_c   1.000
_cell.angle_alpha   90.00
_cell.angle_beta   90.00
_cell.angle_gamma   90.00
#
_symmetry.space_group_name_H-M   'P 1'
#
loop_
_entity.id
_entity.type
_entity.pdbx_description
1 polymer ?
#
loop_
_entity_poly.entity_id
_entity_poly.type
_entity_poly.pdbx_seq_one_letter_code
_entity_poly.pdbx_strand_id
1 'polypeptide(L)'
;LYGRTRLGDKDFALAALDKPAADLGALDDPLLELAASLYPVTKALRAREDAWGGALDALYPPLLEVKSRFEAQDFVPDANSTLRLTFGRIRGYSPADAVHYRPFTTLDGVLEKSTGREPFDTPAKIFDLGRARDFGRFKPEGFDSVPACILYDADTTGGNSGSPVLNARGELVGVNFDRTFEATINDYAWSPDYSRSIGVDIRYVLWVTEKFAGAGFLLDEMGVGPAR
;
A
#
# COMPACT_ATOMS: atom_id res chain seq x y z
N LEU A 1 13.08 -5.95 -33.51
CA LEU A 1 11.69 -5.75 -33.06
C LEU A 1 11.43 -4.27 -32.80
N TYR A 2 11.93 -3.70 -31.70
CA TYR A 2 11.67 -2.30 -31.31
C TYR A 2 12.14 -1.22 -32.30
N GLY A 3 13.22 -1.44 -33.05
CA GLY A 3 13.67 -0.47 -34.07
C GLY A 3 12.86 -0.43 -35.37
N ARG A 4 11.84 -1.29 -35.52
CA ARG A 4 11.04 -1.42 -36.75
C ARG A 4 9.52 -1.37 -36.53
N THR A 5 9.06 -1.64 -35.31
CA THR A 5 7.64 -1.50 -34.99
C THR A 5 7.25 -0.02 -35.01
N ARG A 6 6.04 0.23 -35.49
CA ARG A 6 5.38 1.53 -35.50
C ARG A 6 4.41 1.68 -34.33
N LEU A 7 4.25 0.68 -33.46
CA LEU A 7 3.37 0.78 -32.29
C LEU A 7 3.84 1.77 -31.21
N GLY A 8 5.08 2.28 -31.32
CA GLY A 8 5.53 3.44 -30.54
C GLY A 8 4.94 4.76 -31.04
N ASP A 9 4.43 4.80 -32.28
CA ASP A 9 3.71 5.95 -32.83
C ASP A 9 2.22 5.88 -32.46
N LYS A 10 1.72 6.97 -31.87
CA LYS A 10 0.35 7.04 -31.36
C LYS A 10 -0.69 6.87 -32.45
N ASP A 11 -0.52 7.55 -33.59
CA ASP A 11 -1.53 7.58 -34.64
C ASP A 11 -1.59 6.23 -35.35
N PHE A 12 -0.44 5.58 -35.57
CA PHE A 12 -0.38 4.21 -36.05
C PHE A 12 -1.03 3.23 -35.06
N ALA A 13 -0.73 3.33 -33.77
CA ALA A 13 -1.31 2.44 -32.76
C ALA A 13 -2.84 2.55 -32.70
N LEU A 14 -3.38 3.77 -32.73
CA LEU A 14 -4.83 3.99 -32.77
C LEU A 14 -5.45 3.46 -34.07
N ALA A 15 -4.83 3.74 -35.22
CA ALA A 15 -5.30 3.23 -36.50
C ALA A 15 -5.25 1.70 -36.60
N ALA A 16 -4.30 1.05 -35.90
CA ALA A 16 -4.23 -0.40 -35.78
C ALA A 16 -5.35 -0.93 -34.88
N LEU A 17 -5.68 -0.26 -33.77
CA LEU A 17 -6.76 -0.68 -32.87
C LEU A 17 -8.15 -0.65 -33.52
N ASP A 18 -8.40 0.31 -34.42
CA ASP A 18 -9.67 0.43 -35.15
C ASP A 18 -9.85 -0.62 -36.28
N LYS A 19 -8.81 -1.42 -36.56
CA LYS A 19 -8.86 -2.43 -37.62
C LYS A 19 -9.40 -3.78 -37.11
N PRO A 20 -10.17 -4.51 -37.93
CA PRO A 20 -10.49 -5.90 -37.67
C PRO A 20 -9.21 -6.73 -37.47
N ALA A 21 -9.28 -7.73 -36.57
CA ALA A 21 -8.13 -8.58 -36.26
C ALA A 21 -7.52 -9.27 -37.50
N ALA A 22 -8.36 -9.62 -38.49
CA ALA A 22 -7.92 -10.22 -39.75
C ALA A 22 -7.03 -9.28 -40.59
N ASP A 23 -7.18 -7.96 -40.42
CA ASP A 23 -6.49 -6.94 -41.20
C ASP A 23 -5.17 -6.50 -40.55
N LEU A 24 -4.92 -6.89 -39.30
CA LEU A 24 -3.71 -6.51 -38.55
C LEU A 24 -2.44 -7.09 -39.18
N GLY A 25 -2.53 -8.28 -39.78
CA GLY A 25 -1.39 -8.89 -40.48
C GLY A 25 -0.93 -8.09 -41.71
N ALA A 26 -1.83 -7.31 -42.33
CA ALA A 26 -1.50 -6.47 -43.48
C ALA A 26 -0.74 -5.18 -43.09
N LEU A 27 -0.59 -4.91 -41.79
CA LEU A 27 0.15 -3.76 -41.30
C LEU A 27 1.67 -3.97 -41.29
N ASP A 28 2.17 -5.18 -41.60
CA ASP A 28 3.60 -5.50 -41.72
C ASP A 28 4.42 -4.93 -40.55
N ASP A 29 3.86 -5.04 -39.34
CA ASP A 29 4.49 -4.57 -38.13
C ASP A 29 5.07 -5.76 -37.36
N PRO A 30 6.39 -5.80 -37.11
CA PRO A 30 7.03 -6.98 -36.52
C PRO A 30 6.56 -7.30 -35.10
N LEU A 31 6.00 -6.33 -34.35
CA LEU A 31 5.41 -6.59 -33.04
C LEU A 31 4.00 -7.19 -33.17
N LEU A 32 3.20 -6.73 -34.14
CA LEU A 32 1.90 -7.33 -34.44
C LEU A 32 2.05 -8.77 -34.96
N GLU A 33 3.06 -9.03 -35.80
CA GLU A 33 3.39 -10.37 -36.27
C GLU A 33 3.77 -11.31 -35.12
N LEU A 34 4.63 -10.85 -34.21
CA LEU A 34 5.02 -11.62 -33.03
C LEU A 34 3.80 -11.88 -32.13
N ALA A 35 2.96 -10.88 -31.90
CA ALA A 35 1.73 -11.04 -31.12
C ALA A 35 0.80 -12.08 -31.77
N ALA A 36 0.62 -12.01 -33.09
CA ALA A 36 -0.18 -12.97 -33.85
C ALA A 36 0.40 -14.40 -33.79
N SER A 37 1.73 -14.55 -33.83
CA SER A 37 2.37 -15.87 -33.74
C SER A 37 2.26 -16.49 -32.35
N LEU A 38 2.23 -15.66 -31.30
CA LEU A 38 2.08 -16.11 -29.91
C LEU A 38 0.60 -16.37 -29.54
N TYR A 39 -0.33 -15.69 -30.20
CA TYR A 39 -1.75 -15.71 -29.83
C TYR A 39 -2.38 -17.12 -29.75
N PRO A 40 -2.15 -18.07 -30.68
CA PRO A 40 -2.69 -19.42 -30.56
C PRO A 40 -2.25 -20.15 -29.29
N VAL A 41 -0.98 -19.98 -28.90
CA VAL A 41 -0.42 -20.58 -27.68
C VAL A 41 -1.04 -19.93 -26.44
N THR A 42 -1.09 -18.59 -26.40
CA THR A 42 -1.74 -17.87 -25.29
C THR A 42 -3.22 -18.23 -25.16
N LYS A 43 -3.94 -18.38 -26.27
CA LYS A 43 -5.36 -18.78 -26.26
C LYS A 43 -5.55 -20.20 -25.71
N ALA A 44 -4.69 -21.14 -26.10
CA ALA A 44 -4.73 -22.50 -25.58
C ALA A 44 -4.40 -22.58 -24.09
N LEU A 45 -3.43 -21.80 -23.62
CA LEU A 45 -3.10 -21.69 -22.20
C LEU A 45 -4.26 -21.12 -21.38
N ARG A 46 -4.88 -20.02 -21.86
CA ARG A 46 -6.06 -19.43 -21.21
C ARG A 46 -7.22 -20.40 -21.11
N ALA A 47 -7.56 -21.11 -22.19
CA ALA A 47 -8.64 -22.09 -22.16
C ALA A 47 -8.39 -23.22 -21.15
N ARG A 48 -7.12 -23.62 -20.96
CA ARG A 48 -6.72 -24.61 -19.95
C ARG A 48 -6.83 -24.04 -18.54
N GLU A 49 -6.36 -22.81 -18.32
CA GLU A 49 -6.45 -22.11 -17.04
C GLU A 49 -7.91 -21.89 -16.64
N ASP A 50 -8.78 -21.47 -17.56
CA ASP A 50 -10.21 -21.27 -17.33
C ASP A 50 -10.90 -22.60 -16.95
N ALA A 51 -10.59 -23.68 -17.66
CA ALA A 51 -11.15 -25.00 -17.37
C ALA A 51 -10.71 -25.53 -15.98
N TRP A 52 -9.44 -25.30 -15.63
CA TRP A 52 -8.92 -25.67 -14.31
C TRP A 52 -9.47 -24.78 -13.19
N GLY A 53 -9.52 -23.47 -13.40
CA GLY A 53 -10.08 -22.50 -12.46
C GLY A 53 -11.54 -22.83 -12.16
N GLY A 54 -12.37 -23.04 -13.18
CA GLY A 54 -13.78 -23.40 -12.99
C GLY A 54 -13.99 -24.71 -12.22
N ALA A 55 -13.10 -25.70 -12.38
CA ALA A 55 -13.15 -26.92 -11.59
C ALA A 55 -12.75 -26.70 -10.11
N LEU A 56 -11.75 -25.86 -9.84
CA LEU A 56 -11.32 -25.52 -8.47
C LEU A 56 -12.33 -24.63 -7.75
N ASP A 57 -12.92 -23.65 -8.44
CA ASP A 57 -13.90 -22.73 -7.87
C ASP A 57 -15.12 -23.46 -7.32
N ALA A 58 -15.57 -24.53 -7.99
CA ALA A 58 -16.66 -25.37 -7.50
C ALA A 58 -16.29 -26.16 -6.22
N LEU A 59 -15.00 -26.42 -5.99
CA LEU A 59 -14.49 -27.16 -4.83
C LEU A 59 -14.13 -26.25 -3.65
N TYR A 60 -14.01 -24.93 -3.87
CA TYR A 60 -13.60 -24.00 -2.82
C TYR A 60 -14.64 -23.85 -1.70
N PRO A 61 -15.95 -23.65 -1.97
CA PRO A 61 -16.97 -23.59 -0.92
C PRO A 61 -17.03 -24.83 -0.01
N PRO A 62 -17.06 -26.08 -0.51
CA PRO A 62 -17.08 -27.25 0.38
C PRO A 62 -15.77 -27.42 1.15
N LEU A 63 -14.62 -27.03 0.59
CA LEU A 63 -13.36 -27.01 1.33
C LEU A 63 -13.42 -26.04 2.52
N LEU A 64 -13.95 -24.83 2.32
CA LEU A 64 -14.12 -23.84 3.38
C LEU A 64 -15.07 -24.32 4.47
N GLU A 65 -16.16 -25.00 4.09
CA GLU A 65 -17.11 -25.59 5.05
C GLU A 65 -16.45 -26.68 5.91
N VAL A 66 -15.66 -27.57 5.29
CA VAL A 66 -14.91 -28.59 6.02
C VAL A 66 -13.86 -27.97 6.94
N LYS A 67 -13.12 -26.96 6.45
CA LYS A 67 -12.09 -26.25 7.22
C LYS A 67 -12.69 -25.56 8.45
N SER A 68 -13.78 -24.80 8.28
CA SER A 68 -14.46 -24.10 9.39
C SER A 68 -14.95 -25.08 10.46
N ARG A 69 -15.54 -26.22 10.06
CA ARG A 69 -15.94 -27.28 10.99
C ARG A 69 -14.77 -27.91 11.73
N PHE A 70 -13.64 -28.14 11.04
CA PHE A 70 -12.44 -28.73 11.62
C PHE A 70 -11.73 -27.80 12.61
N GLU A 71 -11.60 -26.51 12.27
CA GLU A 71 -10.93 -25.51 13.10
C GLU A 71 -11.83 -24.98 14.24
N ALA A 72 -13.14 -25.28 14.19
CA ALA A 72 -14.15 -24.76 15.10
C ALA A 72 -14.12 -23.22 15.19
N GLN A 73 -13.89 -22.58 14.05
CA GLN A 73 -13.81 -21.12 13.91
C GLN A 73 -14.75 -20.63 12.82
N ASP A 74 -15.33 -19.45 13.05
CA ASP A 74 -16.11 -18.75 12.05
C ASP A 74 -15.21 -18.32 10.89
N PHE A 75 -15.69 -18.53 9.67
CA PHE A 75 -14.97 -18.17 8.47
C PHE A 75 -14.93 -16.64 8.31
N VAL A 76 -13.72 -16.07 8.27
CA VAL A 76 -13.49 -14.71 7.79
C VAL A 76 -13.29 -14.81 6.27
N PRO A 77 -14.16 -14.19 5.45
CA PRO A 77 -14.02 -14.27 4.01
C PRO A 77 -12.75 -13.59 3.53
N ASP A 78 -12.11 -14.14 2.50
CA ASP A 78 -10.98 -13.49 1.84
C ASP A 78 -11.34 -12.08 1.37
N ALA A 79 -10.33 -11.22 1.28
CA ALA A 79 -10.50 -9.88 0.74
C ALA A 79 -10.92 -9.96 -0.73
N ASN A 80 -12.01 -9.26 -1.07
CA ASN A 80 -12.59 -9.25 -2.42
C ASN A 80 -12.97 -7.83 -2.85
N SER A 81 -12.16 -6.84 -2.48
CA SER A 81 -12.39 -5.41 -2.76
C SER A 81 -13.66 -4.81 -2.14
N THR A 82 -14.21 -5.44 -1.10
CA THR A 82 -15.32 -4.89 -0.29
C THR A 82 -14.80 -4.26 1.01
N LEU A 83 -15.59 -3.38 1.62
CA LEU A 83 -15.30 -2.83 2.95
C LEU A 83 -15.15 -3.94 4.00
N ARG A 84 -14.07 -3.87 4.79
CA ARG A 84 -13.81 -4.74 5.94
C ARG A 84 -13.30 -3.92 7.11
N LEU A 85 -13.41 -4.48 8.31
CA LEU A 85 -12.83 -3.95 9.53
C LEU A 85 -11.79 -4.94 10.06
N THR A 86 -10.65 -4.41 10.45
CA THR A 86 -9.59 -5.13 11.17
C THR A 86 -9.20 -4.29 12.38
N PHE A 87 -8.70 -4.91 13.44
CA PHE A 87 -8.32 -4.20 14.65
C PHE A 87 -7.07 -4.81 15.26
N GLY A 88 -6.38 -4.01 16.06
CA GLY A 88 -5.13 -4.39 16.68
C GLY A 88 -4.68 -3.34 17.68
N ARG A 89 -3.39 -3.35 17.98
CA ARG A 89 -2.70 -2.44 18.90
C ARG A 89 -1.47 -1.87 18.21
N ILE A 90 -1.13 -0.64 18.56
CA ILE A 90 0.17 -0.07 18.20
C ILE A 90 1.25 -0.87 18.94
N ARG A 91 2.10 -1.56 18.19
CA ARG A 91 3.16 -2.41 18.77
C ARG A 91 4.30 -2.66 17.79
N GLY A 92 5.50 -2.79 18.35
CA GLY A 92 6.70 -3.21 17.64
C GLY A 92 6.72 -4.71 17.35
N TYR A 93 7.85 -5.19 16.84
CA TYR A 93 8.13 -6.60 16.63
C TYR A 93 9.64 -6.85 16.56
N SER A 94 10.04 -8.12 16.57
CA SER A 94 11.45 -8.52 16.53
C SER A 94 11.69 -9.40 15.30
N PRO A 95 12.30 -8.88 14.23
CA PRO A 95 12.51 -9.64 12.99
C PRO A 95 13.64 -10.68 13.12
N ALA A 96 14.53 -10.50 14.09
CA ALA A 96 15.67 -11.37 14.34
C ALA A 96 16.04 -11.35 15.83
N ASP A 97 16.90 -12.29 16.25
CA ASP A 97 17.46 -12.31 17.60
C ASP A 97 18.17 -10.99 17.93
N ALA A 98 17.98 -10.51 19.16
CA ALA A 98 18.48 -9.24 19.68
C ALA A 98 18.10 -7.96 18.88
N VAL A 99 17.20 -8.04 17.91
CA VAL A 99 16.70 -6.88 17.14
C VAL A 99 15.25 -6.62 17.49
N HIS A 100 14.94 -5.39 17.90
CA HIS A 100 13.57 -4.97 18.16
C HIS A 100 13.24 -3.67 17.43
N TYR A 101 12.24 -3.72 16.55
CA TYR A 101 11.67 -2.56 15.90
C TYR A 101 10.57 -1.98 16.76
N ARG A 102 10.79 -0.76 17.23
CA ARG A 102 9.83 -0.01 18.06
C ARG A 102 8.60 0.38 17.23
N PRO A 103 7.43 0.58 17.88
CA PRO A 103 6.20 0.91 17.18
C PRO A 103 6.16 2.29 16.53
N PHE A 104 7.07 3.20 16.89
CA PHE A 104 7.06 4.57 16.38
C PHE A 104 8.42 4.91 15.75
N THR A 105 8.37 5.58 14.60
CA THR A 105 9.49 6.38 14.09
C THR A 105 9.24 7.85 14.40
N THR A 106 10.27 8.68 14.30
CA THR A 106 10.18 10.11 14.56
C THR A 106 10.80 10.92 13.43
N LEU A 107 10.58 12.24 13.44
CA LEU A 107 11.22 13.17 12.50
C LEU A 107 12.75 13.04 12.52
N ASP A 108 13.36 12.78 13.68
CA ASP A 108 14.82 12.63 13.78
C ASP A 108 15.32 11.51 12.85
N GLY A 109 14.61 10.37 12.80
CA GLY A 109 14.92 9.28 11.87
C GLY A 109 14.73 9.63 10.39
N VAL A 110 13.88 10.62 10.06
CA VAL A 110 13.77 11.16 8.70
C VAL A 110 15.04 11.96 8.38
N LEU A 111 15.47 12.83 9.29
CA LEU A 111 16.66 13.66 9.11
C LEU A 111 17.95 12.81 9.05
N GLU A 112 18.06 11.78 9.88
CA GLU A 112 19.18 10.82 9.90
C GLU A 112 19.36 10.10 8.55
N LYS A 113 18.27 9.79 7.86
CA LYS A 113 18.29 9.07 6.58
C LYS A 113 18.50 9.97 5.37
N SER A 114 18.38 11.29 5.52
CA SER A 114 18.44 12.22 4.40
C SER A 114 19.85 12.32 3.83
N THR A 115 19.97 12.11 2.52
CA THR A 115 21.25 12.13 1.79
C THR A 115 21.38 13.34 0.84
N GLY A 116 20.30 14.10 0.65
CA GLY A 116 20.25 15.22 -0.31
C GLY A 116 20.15 14.77 -1.77
N ARG A 117 19.74 13.52 -2.01
CA ARG A 117 19.51 12.92 -3.32
C ARG A 117 18.36 11.91 -3.26
N GLU A 118 17.62 11.78 -4.35
CA GLU A 118 16.55 10.78 -4.52
C GLU A 118 17.07 9.36 -4.17
N PRO A 119 16.33 8.55 -3.39
CA PRO A 119 15.00 8.79 -2.82
C PRO A 119 14.98 9.44 -1.43
N PHE A 120 16.14 9.87 -0.91
CA PHE A 120 16.29 10.44 0.43
C PHE A 120 16.67 11.93 0.38
N ASP A 121 15.90 12.72 -0.35
CA ASP A 121 16.10 14.18 -0.49
C ASP A 121 15.07 14.95 0.34
N THR A 122 15.36 15.16 1.63
CA THR A 122 14.42 15.85 2.53
C THR A 122 14.49 17.38 2.30
N PRO A 123 13.34 18.08 2.13
CA PRO A 123 13.33 19.52 1.93
C PRO A 123 14.02 20.31 3.04
N ALA A 124 14.79 21.34 2.69
CA ALA A 124 15.56 22.16 3.63
C ALA A 124 14.73 22.73 4.79
N LYS A 125 13.49 23.15 4.52
CA LYS A 125 12.58 23.67 5.55
C LYS A 125 12.27 22.65 6.66
N ILE A 126 12.24 21.35 6.35
CA ILE A 126 12.04 20.30 7.37
C ILE A 126 13.25 20.22 8.30
N PHE A 127 14.48 20.36 7.77
CA PHE A 127 15.68 20.47 8.60
C PHE A 127 15.68 21.72 9.48
N ASP A 128 15.21 22.86 8.96
CA ASP A 128 15.15 24.10 9.74
C ASP A 128 14.14 23.99 10.89
N LEU A 129 12.95 23.42 10.62
CA LEU A 129 11.94 23.13 11.65
C LEU A 129 12.47 22.14 12.69
N GLY A 130 13.19 21.10 12.26
CA GLY A 130 13.83 20.12 13.15
C GLY A 130 14.89 20.75 14.06
N ARG A 131 15.79 21.57 13.49
CA ARG A 131 16.84 22.29 14.24
C ARG A 131 16.27 23.30 15.23
N ALA A 132 15.22 24.02 14.83
CA ALA A 132 14.51 24.95 15.72
C ALA A 132 13.64 24.24 16.76
N ARG A 133 13.43 22.92 16.64
CA ARG A 133 12.47 22.12 17.42
C ARG A 133 11.06 22.70 17.39
N ASP A 134 10.65 23.28 16.25
CA ASP A 134 9.31 23.86 16.07
C ASP A 134 8.26 22.75 15.82
N PHE A 135 8.03 21.94 16.86
CA PHE A 135 7.11 20.81 16.81
C PHE A 135 5.69 21.16 17.25
N GLY A 136 5.53 22.26 18.00
CA GLY A 136 4.24 22.69 18.55
C GLY A 136 3.50 21.59 19.31
N ARG A 137 2.17 21.55 19.16
CA ARG A 137 1.28 20.57 19.81
C ARG A 137 1.38 19.14 19.27
N PHE A 138 2.20 18.92 18.23
CA PHE A 138 2.29 17.64 17.54
C PHE A 138 3.35 16.70 18.14
N LYS A 139 4.22 17.21 19.02
CA LYS A 139 5.13 16.38 19.82
C LYS A 139 4.45 15.95 21.12
N PRO A 140 4.11 14.67 21.30
CA PRO A 140 3.56 14.17 22.56
C PRO A 140 4.63 14.15 23.67
N GLU A 141 4.16 14.04 24.92
CA GLU A 141 5.03 13.77 26.06
C GLU A 141 5.78 12.43 25.89
N GLY A 142 7.04 12.39 26.32
CA GLY A 142 7.90 11.20 26.19
C GLY A 142 8.53 10.99 24.81
N PHE A 143 8.28 11.87 23.84
CA PHE A 143 8.93 11.84 22.53
C PHE A 143 9.94 12.98 22.38
N ASP A 144 11.03 12.71 21.66
CA ASP A 144 12.06 13.70 21.36
C ASP A 144 11.64 14.67 20.25
N SER A 145 10.94 14.16 19.23
CA SER A 145 10.41 14.93 18.10
C SER A 145 9.03 14.38 17.67
N VAL A 146 8.44 14.97 16.62
CA VAL A 146 7.12 14.57 16.11
C VAL A 146 7.20 13.11 15.62
N PRO A 147 6.30 12.20 16.07
CA PRO A 147 6.24 10.85 15.55
C PRO A 147 5.88 10.88 14.08
N ALA A 148 6.59 10.13 13.24
CA ALA A 148 6.41 10.13 11.79
C ALA A 148 5.47 9.00 11.35
N CYS A 149 5.82 7.75 11.66
CA CYS A 149 5.02 6.57 11.32
C CYS A 149 4.80 5.67 12.54
N ILE A 150 3.77 4.84 12.44
CA ILE A 150 3.35 3.86 13.45
C ILE A 150 3.32 2.45 12.87
N LEU A 151 3.68 1.47 13.70
CA LEU A 151 3.43 0.05 13.47
C LEU A 151 2.28 -0.42 14.33
N TYR A 152 1.39 -1.22 13.75
CA TYR A 152 0.27 -1.84 14.45
C TYR A 152 -0.03 -3.23 13.88
N ASP A 153 -0.54 -4.13 14.71
CA ASP A 153 -0.80 -5.54 14.35
C ASP A 153 -2.22 -5.77 13.81
N ALA A 154 -2.80 -4.79 13.11
CA ALA A 154 -3.99 -5.04 12.31
C ALA A 154 -3.62 -5.75 11.00
N ASP A 155 -4.53 -6.57 10.50
CA ASP A 155 -4.35 -7.35 9.28
C ASP A 155 -4.81 -6.57 8.04
N THR A 156 -3.86 -6.20 7.20
CA THR A 156 -4.10 -5.43 5.97
C THR A 156 -3.49 -6.13 4.75
N THR A 157 -3.97 -5.76 3.57
CA THR A 157 -3.44 -6.18 2.27
C THR A 157 -3.56 -5.06 1.21
N GLY A 158 -3.21 -5.36 -0.04
CA GLY A 158 -3.46 -4.48 -1.18
C GLY A 158 -4.92 -4.03 -1.22
N GLY A 159 -5.13 -2.72 -1.35
CA GLY A 159 -6.44 -2.08 -1.23
C GLY A 159 -6.66 -1.33 0.09
N ASN A 160 -5.85 -1.58 1.13
CA ASN A 160 -5.93 -0.81 2.39
C ASN A 160 -5.13 0.50 2.38
N SER A 161 -4.41 0.85 1.31
CA SER A 161 -3.72 2.14 1.20
C SER A 161 -4.69 3.30 1.36
N GLY A 162 -4.39 4.25 2.24
CA GLY A 162 -5.27 5.37 2.60
C GLY A 162 -6.34 5.04 3.65
N SER A 163 -6.42 3.81 4.15
CA SER A 163 -7.41 3.44 5.17
C SER A 163 -7.18 4.22 6.48
N PRO A 164 -8.26 4.75 7.12
CA PRO A 164 -8.13 5.45 8.38
C PRO A 164 -7.81 4.48 9.52
N VAL A 165 -6.79 4.79 10.32
CA VAL A 165 -6.50 4.09 11.58
C VAL A 165 -7.19 4.85 12.70
N LEU A 166 -8.14 4.20 13.36
CA LEU A 166 -8.97 4.81 14.41
C LEU A 166 -8.56 4.31 15.79
N ASN A 167 -8.61 5.18 16.80
CA ASN A 167 -8.46 4.77 18.19
C ASN A 167 -9.77 4.18 18.75
N ALA A 168 -9.76 3.79 20.04
CA ALA A 168 -10.90 3.19 20.72
C ALA A 168 -12.15 4.11 20.82
N ARG A 169 -12.02 5.40 20.53
CA ARG A 169 -13.14 6.37 20.46
C ARG A 169 -13.59 6.66 19.02
N GLY A 170 -13.01 6.01 18.01
CA GLY A 170 -13.30 6.27 16.61
C GLY A 170 -12.62 7.52 16.04
N GLU A 171 -11.63 8.08 16.73
CA GLU A 171 -10.89 9.25 16.26
C GLU A 171 -9.69 8.82 15.40
N LEU A 172 -9.40 9.57 14.33
CA LEU A 172 -8.28 9.30 13.43
C LEU A 172 -6.94 9.49 14.14
N VAL A 173 -6.10 8.46 14.14
CA VAL A 173 -4.75 8.48 14.73
C VAL A 173 -3.63 8.19 13.72
N GLY A 174 -3.99 7.70 12.54
CA GLY A 174 -3.04 7.52 11.44
C GLY A 174 -3.72 7.15 10.14
N VAL A 175 -2.94 7.07 9.08
CA VAL A 175 -3.41 6.66 7.75
C VAL A 175 -2.52 5.52 7.26
N ASN A 176 -3.13 4.36 7.01
CA ASN A 176 -2.42 3.18 6.53
C ASN A 176 -1.81 3.46 5.14
N PHE A 177 -0.56 3.06 4.91
CA PHE A 177 0.03 3.17 3.58
C PHE A 177 0.79 1.92 3.14
N ASP A 178 1.26 1.07 4.07
CA ASP A 178 2.07 -0.09 3.73
C ASP A 178 2.05 -1.18 4.81
N ARG A 179 2.85 -2.23 4.63
CA ARG A 179 3.10 -3.33 5.57
C ARG A 179 4.60 -3.57 5.72
N THR A 180 5.01 -4.17 6.83
CA THR A 180 6.43 -4.54 7.02
C THR A 180 6.85 -5.65 6.06
N PHE A 181 8.16 -5.80 5.84
CA PHE A 181 8.70 -6.80 4.91
C PHE A 181 8.27 -8.22 5.28
N GLU A 182 8.30 -8.57 6.56
CA GLU A 182 7.88 -9.88 7.08
C GLU A 182 6.38 -10.13 6.87
N ALA A 183 5.58 -9.07 6.73
CA ALA A 183 4.13 -9.14 6.49
C ALA A 183 3.75 -9.31 5.01
N THR A 184 4.72 -9.48 4.10
CA THR A 184 4.44 -9.75 2.67
C THR A 184 3.70 -11.07 2.44
N ILE A 185 3.74 -11.99 3.41
CA ILE A 185 3.02 -13.27 3.38
C ILE A 185 1.58 -13.19 3.91
N ASN A 186 1.14 -12.04 4.44
CA ASN A 186 -0.17 -11.91 5.10
C ASN A 186 -1.36 -12.31 4.22
N ASP A 187 -1.23 -12.23 2.89
CA ASP A 187 -2.27 -12.63 1.95
C ASP A 187 -2.54 -14.15 1.98
N TYR A 188 -1.63 -14.92 2.58
CA TYR A 188 -1.74 -16.37 2.78
C TYR A 188 -1.77 -16.75 4.27
N ALA A 189 -1.00 -16.06 5.11
CA ALA A 189 -0.91 -16.35 6.53
C ALA A 189 -0.52 -15.11 7.34
N TRP A 190 -1.35 -14.75 8.30
CA TRP A 190 -1.06 -13.70 9.27
C TRP A 190 -0.40 -14.27 10.53
N SER A 191 0.54 -13.55 11.13
CA SER A 191 1.20 -13.93 12.38
C SER A 191 1.29 -12.77 13.39
N PRO A 192 0.93 -13.00 14.66
CA PRO A 192 1.08 -11.97 15.69
C PRO A 192 2.54 -11.57 15.95
N ASP A 193 3.48 -12.46 15.61
CA ASP A 193 4.90 -12.28 15.91
C ASP A 193 5.57 -11.26 14.99
N TYR A 194 5.19 -11.21 13.71
CA TYR A 194 5.87 -10.38 12.71
C TYR A 194 4.95 -9.51 11.84
N SER A 195 3.66 -9.81 11.72
CA SER A 195 2.77 -9.08 10.83
C SER A 195 2.48 -7.69 11.38
N ARG A 196 2.93 -6.64 10.70
CA ARG A 196 2.64 -5.24 11.05
C ARG A 196 2.21 -4.45 9.83
N SER A 197 1.13 -3.71 10.01
CA SER A 197 0.73 -2.63 9.12
C SER A 197 1.51 -1.36 9.47
N ILE A 198 1.75 -0.52 8.47
CA ILE A 198 2.47 0.75 8.58
C ILE A 198 1.52 1.88 8.24
N GLY A 199 1.37 2.81 9.19
CA GLY A 199 0.59 4.03 9.00
C GLY A 199 1.44 5.27 9.25
N VAL A 200 1.14 6.38 8.57
CA VAL A 200 1.67 7.69 8.95
C VAL A 200 0.90 8.16 10.18
N ASP A 201 1.61 8.67 11.19
CA ASP A 201 0.99 9.20 12.40
C ASP A 201 0.24 10.49 12.07
N ILE A 202 -1.00 10.63 12.55
CA ILE A 202 -1.81 11.81 12.22
C ILE A 202 -1.14 13.11 12.69
N ARG A 203 -0.36 13.08 13.77
CA ARG A 203 0.39 14.25 14.25
C ARG A 203 1.44 14.70 13.26
N TYR A 204 2.08 13.78 12.54
CA TYR A 204 3.02 14.12 11.47
C TYR A 204 2.32 14.80 10.30
N VAL A 205 1.19 14.25 9.86
CA VAL A 205 0.37 14.80 8.77
C VAL A 205 -0.04 16.24 9.10
N LEU A 206 -0.58 16.47 10.29
CA LEU A 206 -1.00 17.79 10.74
C LEU A 206 0.18 18.74 10.94
N TRP A 207 1.31 18.27 11.48
CA TRP A 207 2.53 19.08 11.63
C TRP A 207 3.10 19.52 10.28
N VAL A 208 3.20 18.62 9.29
CA VAL A 208 3.62 18.97 7.92
C VAL A 208 2.64 19.98 7.32
N THR A 209 1.33 19.77 7.51
CA THR A 209 0.30 20.65 6.97
C THR A 209 0.41 22.08 7.55
N GLU A 210 0.55 22.20 8.86
CA GLU A 210 0.63 23.49 9.54
C GLU A 210 2.01 24.16 9.38
N LYS A 211 3.09 23.46 9.74
CA LYS A 211 4.43 24.04 9.87
C LYS A 211 5.21 24.08 8.56
N PHE A 212 5.14 23.00 7.79
CA PHE A 212 5.84 22.94 6.51
C PHE A 212 5.04 23.61 5.38
N ALA A 213 3.77 23.27 5.20
CA ALA A 213 2.95 23.81 4.11
C ALA A 213 2.33 25.17 4.43
N GLY A 214 2.24 25.58 5.70
CA GLY A 214 1.57 26.83 6.08
C GLY A 214 0.04 26.77 5.91
N ALA A 215 -0.53 25.57 5.79
CA ALA A 215 -1.94 25.33 5.49
C ALA A 215 -2.78 25.14 6.76
N GLY A 216 -2.58 26.01 7.76
CA GLY A 216 -3.29 25.94 9.05
C GLY A 216 -4.83 26.03 8.93
N PHE A 217 -5.34 26.62 7.84
CA PHE A 217 -6.78 26.71 7.56
C PHE A 217 -7.46 25.33 7.40
N LEU A 218 -6.72 24.30 6.98
CA LEU A 218 -7.25 22.93 6.92
C LEU A 218 -7.44 22.34 8.32
N LEU A 219 -6.61 22.74 9.28
CA LEU A 219 -6.76 22.30 10.67
C LEU A 219 -7.95 22.98 11.33
N ASP A 220 -8.20 24.25 11.01
CA ASP A 220 -9.43 24.95 11.39
C ASP A 220 -10.68 24.24 10.82
N GLU A 221 -10.65 23.84 9.55
CA GLU A 221 -11.75 23.09 8.91
C GLU A 221 -12.02 21.75 9.60
N MET A 222 -10.95 21.03 10.00
CA MET A 222 -11.05 19.76 10.74
C MET A 222 -11.43 19.95 12.22
N GLY A 223 -11.52 21.18 12.73
CA GLY A 223 -11.81 21.46 14.14
C GLY A 223 -10.66 21.14 15.10
N VAL A 224 -9.43 21.02 14.58
CA VAL A 224 -8.19 20.73 15.35
C VAL A 224 -7.14 21.84 15.23
N GLY A 225 -7.56 23.02 14.75
CA GLY A 225 -6.78 24.25 14.72
C GLY A 225 -6.41 24.73 16.13
N PRO A 226 -5.49 25.71 16.25
CA PRO A 226 -5.19 26.34 17.53
C PRO A 226 -6.47 26.92 18.15
N ALA A 227 -6.62 26.79 19.47
CA ALA A 227 -7.69 27.50 20.18
C ALA A 227 -7.55 29.00 19.91
N ARG A 228 -8.63 29.62 19.41
CA ARG A 228 -8.72 31.07 19.19
C ARG A 228 -8.90 31.81 20.51
#